data_AF-M7TMC9-F1
#
_entry.id   AF-M7TMC9-F1
#
_cell.length_a   1.000
_cell.length_b   1.000
_cell.length_c   1.000
_cell.angle_alpha   90.00
_cell.angle_beta   90.00
_cell.angle_gamma   90.00
#
_symmetry.space_group_name_H-M   'P 1'
#
loop_
_entity.id
_entity.type
_entity.pdbx_description
1 polymer ?
#
loop_
_entity_poly.entity_id
_entity_poly.type
_entity_poly.pdbx_seq_one_letter_code
_entity_poly.pdbx_strand_id
1 'polypeptide(L)'
;MVCAQWQIEPRERYEGSFDGVQTRNPVLFVGNTYDAHTPLVSARNVSAGFAGSVVLEVNGYGHSSLAAPSLCTIQRTSAYWLHGTLPEPGTVCEVDAPLYSNVTWGDVIQAAAGNSTSAPSLARRDVQYIPNVGRIFGQGRVW
;
A
#
# COMPACT_ATOMS: atom_id res chain seq x y z
N MET A 1 2.54 17.29 -25.05
CA MET A 1 2.02 15.95 -25.36
C MET A 1 3.14 15.10 -25.92
N VAL A 2 3.78 14.26 -25.10
CA VAL A 2 4.94 13.43 -25.52
C VAL A 2 4.49 12.04 -25.99
N CYS A 3 3.45 11.45 -25.36
CA CYS A 3 2.98 10.10 -25.69
C CYS A 3 2.46 9.98 -27.13
N ALA A 4 1.76 10.99 -27.66
CA ALA A 4 1.20 10.96 -29.01
C ALA A 4 2.25 10.97 -30.13
N GLN A 5 3.54 11.22 -29.81
CA GLN A 5 4.64 11.23 -30.78
C GLN A 5 5.37 9.88 -30.86
N TRP A 6 5.09 8.95 -29.94
CA TRP A 6 5.69 7.62 -29.98
C TRP A 6 5.10 6.79 -31.12
N GLN A 7 5.98 6.24 -31.97
CA GLN A 7 5.61 5.34 -33.07
C GLN A 7 5.54 3.87 -32.64
N ILE A 8 5.69 3.61 -31.34
CA ILE A 8 5.56 2.28 -30.74
C ILE A 8 4.17 2.14 -30.13
N GLU A 9 3.53 1.01 -30.40
CA GLU A 9 2.25 0.69 -29.78
C GLU A 9 2.44 0.28 -28.31
N PRO A 10 1.59 0.75 -27.39
CA PRO A 10 1.67 0.38 -25.98
C PRO A 10 1.33 -1.10 -25.81
N ARG A 11 2.25 -1.87 -25.20
CA ARG A 11 2.05 -3.30 -24.95
C ARG A 11 0.98 -3.61 -23.91
N GLU A 12 0.73 -2.67 -22.99
CA GLU A 12 -0.16 -2.87 -21.83
C GLU A 12 -1.53 -2.20 -22.04
N ARG A 13 -1.93 -1.99 -23.30
CA ARG A 13 -3.28 -1.47 -23.58
C ARG A 13 -4.31 -2.51 -23.14
N TYR A 14 -5.08 -2.15 -22.11
CA TYR A 14 -6.23 -2.94 -21.70
C TYR A 14 -7.42 -2.62 -22.60
N GLU A 15 -7.96 -3.64 -23.27
CA GLU A 15 -9.13 -3.52 -24.16
C GLU A 15 -10.39 -4.18 -23.58
N GLY A 16 -10.30 -4.77 -22.38
CA GLY A 16 -11.41 -5.43 -21.70
C GLY A 16 -12.34 -4.46 -20.96
N SER A 17 -13.40 -5.02 -20.36
CA SER A 17 -14.28 -4.29 -19.44
C SER A 17 -13.76 -4.39 -18.00
N PHE A 18 -13.86 -3.29 -17.26
CA PHE A 18 -13.60 -3.26 -15.83
C PHE A 18 -14.86 -3.57 -15.00
N ASP A 19 -15.94 -4.07 -15.58
CA ASP A 19 -17.21 -4.32 -14.89
C ASP A 19 -17.29 -5.76 -14.36
N GLY A 20 -17.57 -5.91 -13.06
CA GLY A 20 -17.80 -7.22 -12.44
C GLY A 20 -16.56 -8.13 -12.43
N VAL A 21 -15.36 -7.56 -12.39
CA VAL A 21 -14.09 -8.29 -12.33
C VAL A 21 -14.07 -9.20 -11.10
N GLN A 22 -13.89 -10.50 -11.33
CA GLN A 22 -13.76 -11.49 -10.26
C GLN A 22 -12.28 -11.80 -10.00
N THR A 23 -11.88 -11.63 -8.75
CA THR A 23 -10.55 -12.01 -8.24
C THR A 23 -10.67 -13.20 -7.31
N ARG A 24 -9.57 -13.92 -7.06
CA ARG A 24 -9.56 -15.07 -6.14
C ARG A 24 -9.98 -14.70 -4.71
N ASN A 25 -9.58 -13.50 -4.28
CA ASN A 25 -9.99 -12.89 -3.03
C ASN A 25 -10.51 -11.48 -3.33
N PRO A 26 -11.54 -10.99 -2.62
CA PRO A 26 -12.02 -9.62 -2.79
C PRO A 26 -10.92 -8.58 -2.52
N VAL A 27 -10.88 -7.49 -3.29
CA VAL A 27 -9.81 -6.48 -3.21
C VAL A 27 -10.12 -5.43 -2.15
N LEU A 28 -9.15 -5.08 -1.31
CA LEU A 28 -9.18 -3.88 -0.48
C LEU A 28 -8.52 -2.71 -1.21
N PHE A 29 -9.30 -1.69 -1.55
CA PHE A 29 -8.80 -0.41 -2.05
C PHE A 29 -8.61 0.57 -0.89
N VAL A 30 -7.56 1.40 -0.93
CA VAL A 30 -7.32 2.42 0.07
C VAL A 30 -7.14 3.76 -0.63
N GLY A 31 -7.85 4.79 -0.17
CA GLY A 31 -7.75 6.15 -0.72
C GLY A 31 -7.84 7.19 0.37
N ASN A 32 -7.06 8.27 0.23
CA ASN A 32 -7.11 9.37 1.19
C ASN A 32 -8.16 10.39 0.75
N THR A 33 -8.85 11.00 1.71
CA THR A 33 -9.89 12.02 1.46
C THR A 33 -9.34 13.21 0.67
N TYR A 34 -8.09 13.63 0.92
CA TYR A 34 -7.45 14.78 0.28
C TYR A 34 -6.17 14.40 -0.48
N ASP A 35 -6.22 13.36 -1.32
CA ASP A 35 -5.15 13.00 -2.27
C ASP A 35 -5.30 13.75 -3.61
N ALA A 36 -4.30 14.60 -3.94
CA ALA A 36 -4.30 15.37 -5.20
C ALA A 36 -3.77 14.59 -6.42
N HIS A 37 -3.10 13.45 -6.22
CA HIS A 37 -2.53 12.62 -7.29
C HIS A 37 -3.45 11.46 -7.65
N THR A 38 -3.96 10.75 -6.64
CA THR A 38 -4.91 9.64 -6.79
C THR A 38 -6.15 9.86 -5.92
N PRO A 39 -7.08 10.73 -6.35
CA PRO A 39 -8.23 11.12 -5.54
C PRO A 39 -9.09 9.94 -5.09
N LEU A 40 -9.74 10.07 -3.93
CA LEU A 40 -10.63 9.05 -3.37
C LEU A 40 -11.73 8.58 -4.35
N VAL A 41 -12.25 9.49 -5.19
CA VAL A 41 -13.22 9.14 -6.24
C VAL A 41 -12.65 8.10 -7.21
N SER A 42 -11.36 8.15 -7.52
CA SER A 42 -10.71 7.13 -8.36
C SER A 42 -10.68 5.77 -7.67
N ALA A 43 -10.40 5.72 -6.37
CA ALA A 43 -10.45 4.46 -5.60
C ALA A 43 -11.88 3.87 -5.58
N ARG A 44 -12.90 4.72 -5.41
CA ARG A 44 -14.32 4.32 -5.49
C ARG A 44 -14.69 3.81 -6.89
N ASN A 45 -14.25 4.49 -7.94
CA ASN A 45 -14.51 4.09 -9.33
C ASN A 45 -13.87 2.75 -9.67
N VAL A 46 -12.62 2.51 -9.25
CA VAL A 46 -11.98 1.22 -9.47
C VAL A 46 -12.68 0.14 -8.65
N SER A 47 -13.01 0.38 -7.37
CA SER A 47 -13.73 -0.58 -6.54
C SER A 47 -15.09 -0.99 -7.12
N ALA A 48 -15.83 -0.08 -7.74
CA ALA A 48 -17.10 -0.39 -8.39
C ALA A 48 -16.99 -1.48 -9.48
N GLY A 49 -15.81 -1.61 -10.09
CA GLY A 49 -15.52 -2.63 -11.08
C GLY A 49 -15.19 -4.02 -10.53
N PHE A 50 -14.81 -4.14 -9.26
CA PHE A 50 -14.33 -5.39 -8.67
C PHE A 50 -15.34 -5.99 -7.70
N ALA A 51 -15.81 -7.21 -8.01
CA ALA A 51 -16.83 -7.89 -7.24
C ALA A 51 -16.37 -8.15 -5.79
N GLY A 52 -17.20 -7.71 -4.83
CA GLY A 52 -16.94 -7.87 -3.39
C GLY A 52 -15.84 -6.98 -2.82
N SER A 53 -15.24 -6.09 -3.62
CA SER A 53 -14.22 -5.17 -3.13
C SER A 53 -14.79 -4.13 -2.16
N VAL A 54 -13.91 -3.57 -1.32
CA VAL A 54 -14.26 -2.50 -0.38
C VAL A 54 -13.22 -1.39 -0.46
N VAL A 55 -13.66 -0.14 -0.30
CA VAL A 55 -12.78 1.02 -0.12
C VAL A 55 -12.65 1.34 1.37
N LEU A 56 -11.41 1.39 1.85
CA LEU A 56 -11.05 2.02 3.10
C LEU A 56 -10.66 3.48 2.84
N GLU A 57 -11.40 4.40 3.41
CA GLU A 57 -11.07 5.83 3.35
C GLU A 57 -10.14 6.21 4.49
N VAL A 58 -9.07 6.95 4.19
CA VAL A 58 -8.20 7.56 5.19
C VAL A 58 -8.45 9.07 5.21
N ASN A 59 -8.99 9.59 6.30
CA ASN A 59 -9.30 11.00 6.47
C ASN A 59 -8.01 11.81 6.70
N GLY A 60 -7.31 12.10 5.60
CA GLY A 60 -5.99 12.70 5.63
C GLY A 60 -5.59 13.36 4.32
N TYR A 61 -4.52 14.14 4.40
CA TYR A 61 -3.92 14.86 3.29
C TYR A 61 -2.68 14.16 2.76
N GLY A 62 -2.45 14.29 1.45
CA GLY A 62 -1.23 13.81 0.80
C GLY A 62 -1.45 12.54 -0.02
N HIS A 63 -0.40 12.18 -0.76
CA HIS A 63 -0.43 11.03 -1.67
C HIS A 63 0.22 9.79 -1.03
N SER A 64 -0.45 8.65 -1.26
CA SER A 64 -0.27 7.37 -0.59
C SER A 64 -0.80 7.34 0.84
N SER A 65 -1.61 6.34 1.16
CA SER A 65 -2.18 6.15 2.50
C SER A 65 -1.11 5.81 3.55
N LEU A 66 0.00 5.22 3.12
CA LEU A 66 1.16 4.97 3.99
C LEU A 66 1.92 6.25 4.36
N ALA A 67 1.65 7.39 3.72
CA ALA A 67 2.25 8.66 4.13
C ALA A 67 1.53 9.29 5.34
N ALA A 68 0.36 8.76 5.73
CA ALA A 68 -0.46 9.28 6.82
C ALA A 68 -0.57 8.25 7.96
N PRO A 69 0.23 8.38 9.03
CA PRO A 69 0.21 7.47 10.18
C PRO A 69 -1.20 7.32 10.77
N SER A 70 -1.69 6.08 10.82
CA SER A 70 -3.00 5.75 11.40
C SER A 70 -3.02 4.32 11.91
N LEU A 71 -3.34 4.16 13.19
CA LEU A 71 -3.53 2.90 13.88
C LEU A 71 -4.72 2.14 13.30
N CYS A 72 -5.80 2.87 13.00
CA CYS A 72 -6.97 2.32 12.31
C CYS A 72 -6.56 1.72 10.95
N THR A 73 -5.83 2.48 10.13
CA THR A 73 -5.41 2.03 8.79
C THR A 73 -4.51 0.81 8.86
N ILE A 74 -3.52 0.79 9.75
CA ILE A 74 -2.60 -0.35 9.87
C ILE A 74 -3.32 -1.61 10.36
N GLN A 75 -4.23 -1.50 11.34
CA GLN A 75 -5.00 -2.64 11.84
C GLN A 75 -5.89 -3.27 10.75
N ARG A 76 -6.61 -2.45 9.97
CA ARG A 76 -7.48 -2.95 8.89
C ARG A 76 -6.66 -3.55 7.75
N THR A 77 -5.58 -2.89 7.37
CA THR A 77 -4.68 -3.39 6.32
C THR A 77 -4.03 -4.71 6.75
N SER A 78 -3.58 -4.83 8.01
CA SER A 78 -3.04 -6.08 8.56
C SER A 78 -4.08 -7.19 8.63
N ALA A 79 -5.32 -6.92 9.06
CA ALA A 79 -6.39 -7.91 9.09
C ALA A 79 -6.72 -8.44 7.68
N TYR A 80 -6.71 -7.57 6.68
CA TYR A 80 -6.88 -7.97 5.29
C TYR A 80 -5.74 -8.87 4.79
N TRP A 81 -4.48 -8.50 5.06
CA TRP A 81 -3.34 -9.32 4.64
C TRP A 81 -3.24 -10.67 5.35
N LEU A 82 -3.56 -10.73 6.65
CA LEU A 82 -3.42 -11.95 7.45
C LEU A 82 -4.61 -12.90 7.29
N HIS A 83 -5.82 -12.36 7.14
CA HIS A 83 -7.05 -13.13 7.24
C HIS A 83 -8.01 -12.92 6.06
N GLY A 84 -7.68 -12.05 5.10
CA GLY A 84 -8.60 -11.65 4.04
C GLY A 84 -9.82 -10.87 4.55
N THR A 85 -9.76 -10.36 5.79
CA THR A 85 -10.89 -9.64 6.40
C THR A 85 -10.98 -8.23 5.86
N LEU A 86 -12.10 -7.91 5.21
CA LEU A 86 -12.41 -6.57 4.74
C LEU A 86 -13.08 -5.74 5.85
N PRO A 87 -12.88 -4.41 5.88
CA PRO A 87 -13.66 -3.52 6.73
C PRO A 87 -15.11 -3.43 6.25
N GLU A 88 -16.00 -2.90 7.10
CA GLU A 88 -17.38 -2.61 6.68
C GLU A 88 -17.40 -1.55 5.57
N PRO A 89 -18.28 -1.66 4.57
CA PRO A 89 -18.41 -0.64 3.53
C PRO A 89 -18.65 0.75 4.13
N GLY A 90 -17.87 1.74 3.69
CA GLY A 90 -17.94 3.11 4.21
C GLY A 90 -17.10 3.35 5.47
N THR A 91 -16.25 2.40 5.87
CA THR A 91 -15.28 2.63 6.95
C THR A 91 -14.32 3.77 6.60
N VAL A 92 -14.21 4.72 7.53
CA VAL A 92 -13.26 5.84 7.48
C VAL A 92 -12.30 5.72 8.65
N CYS A 93 -11.00 5.77 8.39
CA CYS A 93 -9.95 5.85 9.39
C CYS A 93 -9.42 7.27 9.52
N GLU A 94 -9.38 7.79 10.74
CA GLU A 94 -8.72 9.06 11.04
C GLU A 94 -7.19 8.90 11.07
N VAL A 95 -6.49 9.99 10.75
CA VAL A 95 -5.03 10.07 10.85
C VAL A 95 -4.63 10.45 12.26
N ASP A 96 -3.68 9.71 12.85
CA ASP A 96 -3.20 9.94 14.22
C ASP A 96 -2.11 11.01 14.29
N ALA A 97 -1.51 11.35 13.14
CA ALA A 97 -0.50 12.39 13.01
C ALA A 97 -1.10 13.66 12.39
N PRO A 98 -1.48 14.66 13.20
CA PRO A 98 -1.85 15.97 12.70
C PRO A 98 -0.73 16.59 11.86
N LEU A 99 -1.11 17.48 10.94
CA LEU A 99 -0.15 18.23 10.14
C LEU A 99 0.83 18.98 11.05
N TYR A 100 2.13 18.85 10.74
CA TYR A 100 3.23 19.47 11.48
C TYR A 100 3.38 18.99 12.94
N SER A 101 2.82 17.82 13.29
CA SER A 101 3.06 17.17 14.58
C SER A 101 4.40 16.41 14.59
N ASN A 102 4.81 15.94 15.78
CA ASN A 102 5.95 15.05 15.97
C ASN A 102 5.57 13.57 15.95
N VAL A 103 4.31 13.24 15.64
CA VAL A 103 3.82 11.86 15.59
C VAL A 103 4.35 11.19 14.33
N THR A 104 4.93 10.02 14.50
CA THR A 104 5.51 9.21 13.43
C THR A 104 4.86 7.84 13.35
N TRP A 105 5.19 7.10 12.28
CA TRP A 105 4.85 5.68 12.22
C TRP A 105 5.42 4.85 13.37
N GLY A 106 6.55 5.27 13.98
CA GLY A 106 7.11 4.58 15.14
C GLY A 106 6.13 4.56 16.32
N ASP A 107 5.51 5.70 16.60
CA ASP A 107 4.54 5.87 17.69
C ASP A 107 3.27 5.05 17.44
N VAL A 108 2.75 5.09 16.20
CA VAL A 108 1.56 4.34 15.78
C VAL A 108 1.80 2.83 15.80
N ILE A 109 2.96 2.36 15.34
CA ILE A 109 3.30 0.93 15.35
C ILE A 109 3.48 0.44 16.79
N GLN A 110 4.08 1.24 17.67
CA GLN A 110 4.21 0.88 19.08
C GLN A 110 2.83 0.77 19.74
N ALA A 111 1.90 1.68 19.42
CA ALA A 111 0.51 1.59 19.87
C ALA A 111 -0.19 0.31 19.34
N ALA A 112 0.07 -0.06 18.08
CA ALA A 112 -0.49 -1.27 17.46
C ALA A 112 0.06 -2.58 18.07
N ALA A 113 1.35 -2.61 18.43
CA ALA A 113 1.99 -3.76 19.07
C ALA A 113 1.53 -3.97 20.53
N GLY A 114 0.76 -3.03 21.07
CA GLY A 114 0.45 -2.93 22.48
C GLY A 114 1.70 -2.61 23.31
N ASN A 115 1.52 -2.29 24.59
CA ASN A 115 2.61 -2.12 25.55
C ASN A 115 3.26 -3.49 25.92
N SER A 116 3.35 -4.38 24.94
CA SER A 116 3.98 -5.67 25.01
C SER A 116 5.47 -5.41 25.19
N THR A 117 6.00 -5.71 26.36
CA THR A 117 7.46 -5.76 26.65
C THR A 117 8.22 -6.80 25.79
N SER A 118 7.57 -7.32 24.76
CA SER A 118 8.06 -8.24 23.74
C SER A 118 7.92 -7.67 22.32
N ALA A 119 7.74 -6.36 22.14
CA ALA A 119 8.06 -5.76 20.85
C ALA A 119 9.53 -6.10 20.57
N PRO A 120 9.85 -6.90 19.53
CA PRO A 120 11.24 -7.09 19.17
C PRO A 120 11.75 -5.68 18.88
N SER A 121 12.76 -5.27 19.65
CA SER A 121 13.35 -3.97 19.47
C SER A 121 13.56 -3.77 17.97
N LEU A 122 13.22 -2.59 17.46
CA LEU A 122 13.78 -2.10 16.20
C LEU A 122 15.29 -1.85 16.35
N ALA A 123 15.99 -2.59 17.23
CA ALA A 123 17.39 -2.88 17.04
C ALA A 123 17.47 -3.41 15.62
N ARG A 124 18.10 -2.60 14.77
CA ARG A 124 18.45 -2.88 13.39
C ARG A 124 18.50 -4.39 13.24
N ARG A 125 17.59 -5.00 12.46
CA ARG A 125 17.94 -6.29 11.87
C ARG A 125 19.32 -6.05 11.30
N ASP A 126 20.32 -6.68 11.89
CA ASP A 126 21.69 -6.48 11.48
C ASP A 126 21.67 -6.61 9.97
N VAL A 127 21.96 -5.49 9.29
CA VAL A 127 22.29 -5.54 7.88
C VAL A 127 23.55 -6.38 7.90
N GLN A 128 23.40 -7.69 7.75
CA GLN A 128 24.51 -8.59 7.51
C GLN A 128 25.11 -8.06 6.23
N TYR A 129 26.21 -7.33 6.39
CA TYR A 129 27.10 -6.96 5.32
C TYR A 129 27.45 -8.26 4.59
N ILE A 130 26.84 -8.50 3.43
CA ILE A 130 27.24 -9.58 2.53
C ILE A 130 28.66 -9.20 2.09
N PRO A 131 29.71 -9.91 2.54
CA PRO A 131 31.05 -9.58 2.12
C PRO A 131 31.18 -9.98 0.66
N ASN A 132 31.41 -8.99 -0.21
CA ASN A 132 31.94 -9.15 -1.56
C ASN A 132 31.23 -10.16 -2.49
N VAL A 133 30.20 -9.69 -3.19
CA VAL A 133 29.68 -10.31 -4.43
C VAL A 133 30.66 -10.16 -5.62
N GLY A 134 31.91 -9.75 -5.36
CA GLY A 134 32.95 -9.51 -6.36
C GLY A 134 33.79 -10.73 -6.77
N ARG A 135 33.37 -11.98 -6.49
CA ARG A 135 34.17 -13.18 -6.82
C ARG A 135 33.41 -14.35 -7.48
N ILE A 136 32.20 -14.12 -7.99
CA ILE A 136 31.41 -15.21 -8.64
C ILE A 136 31.48 -15.17 -10.18
N PHE A 137 32.06 -14.13 -10.79
CA PHE A 137 32.32 -14.09 -12.24
C PHE A 137 33.82 -14.16 -12.52
N GLY A 138 34.31 -15.39 -12.68
CA GLY A 138 35.69 -15.65 -13.06
C GLY A 138 36.01 -17.13 -13.17
N GLN A 139 35.39 -17.82 -14.14
CA GLN A 139 36.03 -18.78 -15.06
C GLN A 139 34.99 -19.60 -15.85
N GLY A 140 34.87 -19.29 -17.14
CA GLY A 140 34.64 -20.22 -18.27
C GLY A 140 33.47 -21.20 -18.26
N ARG A 141 32.48 -20.97 -19.14
CA ARG A 141 32.38 -21.69 -20.43
C ARG A 141 31.16 -21.23 -21.24
N VAL A 142 31.42 -21.06 -22.52
CA VAL A 142 30.47 -20.88 -23.63
C VAL A 142 29.64 -22.16 -23.77
N TRP A 143 28.32 -22.02 -23.84
CA TRP A 143 27.41 -22.71 -24.76
C TRP A 143 26.21 -21.79 -25.01
#